data_AF-A0A494WY00-F1
#
_entry.id   AF-A0A494WY00-F1
#
_cell.length_a   1.000
_cell.length_b   1.000
_cell.length_c   1.000
_cell.angle_alpha   90.00
_cell.angle_beta   90.00
_cell.angle_gamma   90.00
#
_symmetry.space_group_name_H-M   'P 1'
#
loop_
_entity.id
_entity.type
_entity.pdbx_description
1 polymer ?
#
loop_
_entity_poly.entity_id
_entity_poly.type
_entity_poly.pdbx_seq_one_letter_code
_entity_poly.pdbx_strand_id
1 'polypeptide(L)'
;MYQTGCVAAIRQVVKLPKKMLRVLISGESRACINVMEFEEPYMRANITVIPDTDTSIEDTGAEKNPMNLDAMIRGMKDIFKEYLLKDPKLSKELAVQIENINELKKLVDVIAANMPFSYTDAQQLLEEPDLMRRYELLAYKLVSEIQILNVKEELQKKVKERVDKNQREYILREEMKLIREELGDDNTLSDAEEFQQEADALKAPKEVKEKLGKEIKRFKNSMNSPAEVGVIRTYIETMLEMPWDKVCRDHKDIAYAKKVLDEDHYGLEKVKERCWNFWRSGR
;
A
#
# COMPACT_ATOMS: atom_id res chain seq x y z
N MET A 1 -16.09 33.76 -2.94
CA MET A 1 -15.22 34.85 -3.43
C MET A 1 -14.32 35.24 -2.28
N TYR A 2 -13.01 35.34 -2.51
CA TYR A 2 -12.07 35.80 -1.49
C TYR A 2 -12.02 37.33 -1.46
N GLN A 3 -11.65 37.89 -0.31
CA GLN A 3 -11.59 39.33 -0.12
C GLN A 3 -10.37 39.95 -0.83
N THR A 4 -9.23 39.24 -0.84
CA THR A 4 -8.01 39.66 -1.53
C THR A 4 -7.90 38.98 -2.89
N GLY A 5 -7.56 39.75 -3.91
CA GLY A 5 -7.33 39.30 -5.27
C GLY A 5 -6.12 40.00 -5.91
N CYS A 6 -5.97 39.81 -7.22
CA CYS A 6 -4.92 40.44 -8.01
C CYS A 6 -5.55 41.32 -9.11
N VAL A 7 -5.12 42.57 -9.17
CA VAL A 7 -5.36 43.45 -10.32
C VAL A 7 -4.54 42.90 -11.48
N ALA A 8 -5.19 42.57 -12.58
CA ALA A 8 -4.54 42.01 -13.75
C ALA A 8 -4.86 42.82 -15.01
N ALA A 9 -3.85 43.03 -15.84
CA ALA A 9 -4.00 43.65 -17.15
C ALA A 9 -4.19 42.59 -18.23
N ILE A 10 -5.13 42.83 -19.14
CA ILE A 10 -5.36 41.98 -20.31
C ILE A 10 -4.28 42.30 -21.35
N ARG A 11 -3.38 41.35 -21.60
CA ARG A 11 -2.28 41.50 -22.57
C ARG A 11 -2.70 41.13 -23.99
N GLN A 12 -3.50 40.07 -24.13
CA GLN A 12 -3.92 39.58 -25.44
C GLN A 12 -5.28 38.88 -25.35
N VAL A 13 -6.12 39.07 -26.37
CA VAL A 13 -7.39 38.34 -26.52
C VAL A 13 -7.38 37.65 -27.88
N VAL A 14 -7.43 36.32 -27.87
CA VAL A 14 -7.48 35.50 -29.08
C VAL A 14 -8.86 34.84 -29.18
N LYS A 15 -9.54 35.09 -30.29
CA LYS A 15 -10.83 34.45 -30.59
C LYS A 15 -10.57 33.07 -31.19
N LEU A 16 -11.07 32.03 -30.55
CA LEU A 16 -11.02 30.66 -31.06
C LEU A 16 -12.34 30.30 -31.76
N PRO A 17 -12.33 29.29 -32.65
CA PRO A 17 -13.55 28.69 -33.19
C PRO A 17 -14.50 28.26 -32.05
N LYS A 18 -15.81 28.26 -32.29
CA LYS A 18 -16.88 27.95 -31.31
C LYS A 18 -17.14 29.01 -30.22
N LYS A 19 -16.97 30.31 -30.52
CA LYS A 19 -17.25 31.43 -29.58
C LYS A 19 -16.41 31.40 -28.30
N MET A 20 -15.27 30.73 -28.29
CA MET A 20 -14.36 30.73 -27.15
C MET A 20 -13.37 31.89 -27.25
N LEU A 21 -13.08 32.54 -26.13
CA LEU A 21 -12.07 33.58 -26.02
C LEU A 21 -10.94 33.07 -25.15
N ARG A 22 -9.71 33.07 -25.66
CA ARG A 22 -8.50 32.86 -24.86
C ARG A 22 -7.93 34.21 -24.53
N VAL A 23 -7.93 34.54 -23.24
CA VAL A 23 -7.41 35.81 -22.73
C VAL A 23 -6.10 35.53 -22.01
N LEU A 24 -5.05 36.24 -22.41
CA LEU A 24 -3.78 36.26 -21.69
C LEU A 24 -3.81 37.45 -20.73
N ILE A 25 -3.67 37.16 -19.44
CA ILE A 25 -3.67 38.15 -18.37
C ILE A 25 -2.31 38.18 -17.68
N SER A 26 -1.93 39.36 -17.19
CA SER A 26 -0.73 39.58 -16.37
C SER A 26 -1.18 40.18 -15.06
N GLY A 27 -0.91 39.51 -13.93
CA GLY A 27 -1.08 40.10 -12.61
C GLY A 27 -0.11 41.26 -12.41
N GLU A 28 -0.57 42.35 -11.81
CA GLU A 28 0.22 43.57 -11.57
C GLU A 28 0.34 43.88 -10.09
N SER A 29 -0.75 43.85 -9.33
CA SER A 29 -0.75 44.23 -7.91
C SER A 29 -1.83 43.49 -7.13
N ARG A 30 -1.60 43.30 -5.83
CA ARG A 30 -2.61 42.76 -4.90
C ARG A 30 -3.64 43.85 -4.59
N ALA A 31 -4.91 43.45 -4.46
CA ALA A 31 -5.95 44.37 -4.06
C ALA A 31 -7.00 43.67 -3.19
N CYS A 32 -7.55 44.42 -2.25
CA CYS A 32 -8.65 44.00 -1.39
C CYS A 32 -9.96 44.57 -1.94
N ILE A 33 -11.01 43.75 -1.95
CA ILE A 33 -12.38 44.18 -2.21
C ILE A 33 -12.88 44.91 -0.95
N ASN A 34 -13.24 46.18 -1.10
CA ASN A 34 -13.87 46.95 -0.01
C ASN A 34 -15.38 46.70 0.01
N VAL A 35 -16.05 46.96 -1.11
CA VAL A 35 -17.52 46.90 -1.24
C VAL A 35 -17.88 46.47 -2.66
N MET A 36 -18.82 45.55 -2.78
CA MET A 36 -19.45 45.17 -4.04
C MET A 36 -20.51 46.21 -4.42
N GLU A 37 -20.39 46.82 -5.59
CA GLU A 37 -21.33 47.85 -6.07
C GLU A 37 -22.49 47.24 -6.86
N PHE A 38 -22.20 46.28 -7.76
CA PHE A 38 -23.17 45.67 -8.65
C PHE A 38 -22.82 44.20 -8.88
N GLU A 39 -23.83 43.34 -9.01
CA GLU A 39 -23.65 41.92 -9.32
C GLU A 39 -24.03 41.58 -10.78
N GLU A 40 -24.92 42.35 -11.40
CA GLU A 40 -25.38 42.15 -12.78
C GLU A 40 -25.17 43.40 -13.66
N PRO A 41 -24.87 43.25 -14.97
CA PRO A 41 -24.63 41.99 -15.71
C PRO A 41 -23.24 41.38 -15.47
N TYR A 42 -22.38 42.06 -14.71
CA TYR A 42 -21.09 41.58 -14.24
C TYR A 42 -20.80 42.19 -12.87
N MET A 43 -20.01 41.47 -12.08
CA MET A 43 -19.62 41.92 -10.75
C MET A 43 -18.70 43.14 -10.83
N ARG A 44 -19.05 44.22 -10.13
CA ARG A 44 -18.24 45.43 -9.98
C ARG A 44 -18.02 45.70 -8.49
N ALA A 45 -16.79 46.00 -8.13
CA ALA A 45 -16.40 46.25 -6.75
C ALA A 45 -15.40 47.40 -6.66
N ASN A 46 -15.48 48.16 -5.56
CA ASN A 46 -14.43 49.10 -5.19
C ASN A 46 -13.29 48.33 -4.54
N ILE A 47 -12.08 48.57 -5.03
CA ILE A 47 -10.87 47.89 -4.56
C ILE A 47 -9.87 48.88 -3.98
N THR A 48 -9.11 48.44 -2.99
CA THR A 48 -7.92 49.14 -2.49
C THR A 48 -6.70 48.32 -2.86
N VAL A 49 -5.72 48.94 -3.52
CA VAL A 49 -4.44 48.28 -3.81
C VAL A 49 -3.68 48.09 -2.50
N ILE A 50 -3.25 46.86 -2.24
CA ILE A 50 -2.43 46.53 -1.08
C ILE A 50 -0.97 46.67 -1.51
N PRO A 51 -0.21 47.65 -0.96
CA PRO A 51 1.22 47.73 -1.23
C PRO A 51 1.92 46.53 -0.59
N ASP A 52 2.85 45.93 -1.33
CA ASP A 52 3.74 44.94 -0.72
C ASP A 52 4.63 45.63 0.31
N THR A 53 4.74 45.01 1.47
CA THR A 53 5.68 45.45 2.50
C THR A 53 6.95 44.64 2.32
N ASP A 54 8.04 45.33 1.97
CA ASP A 54 9.35 44.73 1.82
C ASP A 54 10.19 44.99 3.07
N THR A 55 10.03 44.13 4.08
CA THR A 55 10.88 44.15 5.27
C THR A 55 12.19 43.39 5.07
N SER A 56 12.47 42.89 3.86
CA SER A 56 13.60 42.00 3.64
C SER A 56 14.94 42.64 4.00
N ILE A 57 15.07 43.95 3.85
CA ILE A 57 16.28 44.69 4.20
C ILE A 57 16.46 44.82 5.71
N GLU A 58 15.38 45.11 6.44
CA GLU A 58 15.38 45.30 7.90
C GLU A 58 15.53 43.96 8.63
N ASP A 59 14.74 42.95 8.24
CA ASP A 59 14.68 41.64 8.89
C ASP A 59 15.94 40.81 8.67
N THR A 60 16.54 40.90 7.48
CA THR A 60 17.80 40.18 7.20
C THR A 60 19.03 40.97 7.61
N GLY A 61 18.88 42.23 8.03
CA GLY A 61 20.00 43.14 8.26
C GLY A 61 20.85 43.34 6.99
N ALA A 62 20.25 43.26 5.80
CA ALA A 62 20.96 43.43 4.53
C ALA A 62 21.57 44.82 4.35
N GLU A 63 21.09 45.82 5.09
CA GLU A 63 21.77 47.11 5.27
C GLU A 63 23.20 46.97 5.77
N LYS A 64 23.47 45.97 6.62
CA LYS A 64 24.79 45.70 7.20
C LYS A 64 25.56 44.63 6.42
N ASN A 65 24.85 43.67 5.82
CA ASN A 65 25.46 42.63 5.00
C ASN A 65 24.56 42.24 3.82
N PRO A 66 24.81 42.76 2.61
CA PRO A 66 23.98 42.47 1.44
C PRO A 66 23.99 40.98 1.05
N MET A 67 24.97 40.21 1.55
CA MET A 67 25.10 38.78 1.28
C MET A 67 23.95 37.95 1.89
N ASN A 68 23.19 38.49 2.85
CA ASN A 68 22.07 37.78 3.47
C ASN A 68 20.90 37.59 2.49
N LEU A 69 20.58 38.60 1.67
CA LEU A 69 19.55 38.47 0.62
C LEU A 69 19.98 37.49 -0.47
N ASP A 70 21.25 37.53 -0.88
CA ASP A 70 21.80 36.57 -1.84
C ASP A 70 21.73 35.13 -1.32
N ALA A 71 21.97 34.91 -0.02
CA ALA A 71 21.85 33.61 0.60
C ALA A 71 20.40 33.09 0.56
N MET A 72 19.41 33.95 0.80
CA MET A 72 17.99 33.59 0.70
C MET A 72 17.57 33.26 -0.74
N ILE A 73 17.99 34.06 -1.71
CA ILE A 73 17.74 33.80 -3.14
C ILE A 73 18.29 32.43 -3.52
N ARG A 74 19.54 32.13 -3.12
CA ARG A 74 20.17 30.82 -3.37
C ARG A 74 19.41 29.70 -2.67
N GLY A 75 19.07 29.86 -1.39
CA GLY A 75 18.32 28.87 -0.62
C GLY A 75 16.98 28.50 -1.26
N MET A 76 16.20 29.50 -1.69
CA MET A 76 14.93 29.26 -2.37
C MET A 76 15.11 28.58 -3.74
N LYS A 77 16.16 28.98 -4.50
CA LYS A 77 16.50 28.29 -5.76
C LYS A 77 16.89 26.83 -5.52
N ASP A 78 17.63 26.53 -4.46
CA ASP A 78 18.06 25.18 -4.13
C ASP A 78 16.89 24.29 -3.72
N ILE A 79 15.96 24.79 -2.88
CA ILE A 79 14.73 24.08 -2.53
C ILE A 79 13.90 23.79 -3.80
N PHE A 80 13.75 24.78 -4.69
CA PHE A 80 13.00 24.59 -5.93
C PHE A 80 13.68 23.58 -6.87
N LYS A 81 15.01 23.57 -6.95
CA LYS A 81 15.77 22.56 -7.71
C LYS A 81 15.55 21.16 -7.17
N GLU A 82 15.55 20.99 -5.85
CA GLU A 82 15.24 19.69 -5.22
C GLU A 82 13.83 19.20 -5.61
N TYR A 83 12.85 20.10 -5.61
CA TYR A 83 11.50 19.79 -6.06
C TYR A 83 11.45 19.35 -7.54
N LEU A 84 12.13 20.07 -8.44
CA LEU A 84 12.19 19.73 -9.87
C LEU A 84 12.81 18.35 -10.15
N LEU A 85 13.76 17.91 -9.33
CA LEU A 85 14.36 16.57 -9.45
C LEU A 85 13.32 15.47 -9.17
N LYS A 86 12.33 15.74 -8.32
CA LYS A 86 11.28 14.81 -7.92
C LYS A 86 10.07 14.84 -8.85
N ASP A 87 9.72 16.01 -9.40
CA ASP A 87 8.65 16.15 -10.40
C ASP A 87 9.17 16.71 -11.74
N PRO A 88 9.67 15.85 -12.65
CA PRO A 88 10.19 16.27 -13.94
C PRO A 88 9.11 16.76 -14.93
N LYS A 89 7.84 16.83 -14.51
CA LYS A 89 6.75 17.38 -15.34
C LYS A 89 6.87 18.88 -15.54
N LEU A 90 7.54 19.58 -14.63
CA LEU A 90 7.85 21.00 -14.80
C LEU A 90 8.89 21.19 -15.89
N SER A 91 8.67 22.18 -16.76
CA SER A 91 9.51 22.36 -17.94
C SER A 91 10.92 22.79 -17.55
N LYS A 92 11.93 22.26 -18.26
CA LYS A 92 13.33 22.72 -18.16
C LYS A 92 13.46 24.23 -18.42
N GLU A 93 12.54 24.80 -19.19
CA GLU A 93 12.46 26.24 -19.45
C GLU A 93 12.17 27.04 -18.18
N LEU A 94 11.26 26.57 -17.32
CA LEU A 94 10.96 27.24 -16.03
C LEU A 94 12.17 27.19 -15.09
N ALA A 95 12.91 26.08 -15.07
CA ALA A 95 14.13 25.98 -14.27
C ALA A 95 15.16 27.05 -14.67
N VAL A 96 15.40 27.23 -15.97
CA VAL A 96 16.32 28.26 -16.49
C VAL A 96 15.81 29.67 -16.20
N GLN A 97 14.49 29.91 -16.31
CA GLN A 97 13.91 31.20 -15.96
C GLN A 97 14.17 31.55 -14.49
N ILE A 98 13.90 30.62 -13.58
CA ILE A 98 14.07 30.81 -12.14
C ILE A 98 15.56 31.02 -11.77
N GLU A 99 16.49 30.32 -12.42
CA GLU A 99 17.92 30.54 -12.19
C GLU A 99 18.37 31.96 -12.52
N ASN A 100 17.78 32.60 -13.54
CA ASN A 100 18.13 33.95 -13.96
C ASN A 100 17.49 35.07 -13.12
N ILE A 101 16.57 34.76 -12.21
CA ILE A 101 15.92 35.75 -11.35
C ILE A 101 16.84 36.10 -10.17
N ASN A 102 17.22 37.36 -10.05
CA ASN A 102 18.08 37.87 -8.98
C ASN A 102 17.33 38.77 -7.97
N GLU A 103 16.02 38.91 -8.13
CA GLU A 103 15.17 39.71 -7.25
C GLU A 103 14.29 38.77 -6.41
N LEU A 104 14.40 38.85 -5.08
CA LEU A 104 13.73 37.93 -4.15
C LEU A 104 12.20 37.96 -4.34
N LYS A 105 11.62 39.15 -4.46
CA LYS A 105 10.17 39.32 -4.68
C LYS A 105 9.69 38.58 -5.92
N LYS A 106 10.33 38.84 -7.07
CA LYS A 106 10.01 38.16 -8.32
C LYS A 106 10.21 36.66 -8.23
N LEU A 107 11.27 36.21 -7.53
CA LEU A 107 11.56 34.79 -7.36
C LEU A 107 10.41 34.09 -6.62
N VAL A 108 9.98 34.66 -5.49
CA VAL A 108 8.87 34.13 -4.68
C VAL A 108 7.58 34.09 -5.48
N ASP A 109 7.22 35.18 -6.17
CA ASP A 109 5.98 35.24 -6.95
C ASP A 109 5.99 34.27 -8.15
N VAL A 110 7.13 34.14 -8.86
CA VAL A 110 7.25 33.22 -10.01
C VAL A 110 7.21 31.76 -9.55
N ILE A 111 7.89 31.40 -8.47
CA ILE A 111 7.83 30.03 -7.94
C ILE A 111 6.40 29.73 -7.47
N ALA A 112 5.78 30.61 -6.68
CA ALA A 112 4.42 30.42 -6.18
C ALA A 112 3.39 30.23 -7.31
N ALA A 113 3.53 30.95 -8.43
CA ALA A 113 2.62 30.85 -9.57
C ALA A 113 2.77 29.57 -10.41
N ASN A 114 3.94 28.92 -10.36
CA ASN A 114 4.23 27.73 -11.16
C ASN A 114 4.11 26.42 -10.35
N MET A 115 3.95 26.50 -9.04
CA MET A 115 3.76 25.33 -8.19
C MET A 115 2.30 24.84 -8.22
N PRO A 116 2.06 23.52 -8.21
CA PRO A 116 0.72 22.93 -8.22
C PRO A 116 0.06 22.98 -6.84
N PHE A 117 0.00 24.16 -6.21
CA PHE A 117 -0.61 24.33 -4.90
C PHE A 117 -2.14 24.19 -4.94
N SER A 118 -2.71 23.81 -3.80
CA SER A 118 -4.16 23.90 -3.62
C SER A 118 -4.62 25.35 -3.70
N TYR A 119 -5.88 25.59 -4.07
CA TYR A 119 -6.41 26.96 -4.16
C TYR A 119 -6.35 27.69 -2.81
N THR A 120 -6.47 26.96 -1.70
CA THR A 120 -6.34 27.52 -0.34
C THR A 120 -4.92 27.98 -0.06
N ASP A 121 -3.92 27.20 -0.48
CA ASP A 121 -2.51 27.54 -0.27
C ASP A 121 -2.06 28.69 -1.16
N ALA A 122 -2.49 28.69 -2.42
CA ALA A 122 -2.25 29.79 -3.35
C ALA A 122 -2.88 31.09 -2.85
N GLN A 123 -4.09 31.02 -2.27
CA GLN A 123 -4.75 32.18 -1.69
C GLN A 123 -4.01 32.71 -0.45
N GLN A 124 -3.53 31.83 0.44
CA GLN A 124 -2.72 32.25 1.60
C GLN A 124 -1.45 33.01 1.17
N LEU A 125 -0.77 32.52 0.13
CA LEU A 125 0.40 33.21 -0.44
C LEU A 125 0.05 34.56 -1.08
N LEU A 126 -1.15 34.68 -1.67
CA LEU A 126 -1.63 35.93 -2.26
C LEU A 126 -2.01 36.95 -1.18
N GLU A 127 -2.57 36.49 -0.07
CA GLU A 127 -3.05 37.32 1.04
C GLU A 127 -1.93 37.89 1.91
N GLU A 128 -0.78 37.24 1.97
CA GLU A 128 0.37 37.71 2.76
C GLU A 128 1.06 38.90 2.06
N PRO A 129 0.98 40.15 2.58
CA PRO A 129 1.56 41.33 1.94
C PRO A 129 3.06 41.49 2.23
N ASP A 130 3.55 40.85 3.28
CA ASP A 130 4.94 40.90 3.74
C ASP A 130 5.80 39.91 2.95
N LEU A 131 6.88 40.41 2.33
CA LEU A 131 7.74 39.59 1.49
C LEU A 131 8.45 38.48 2.29
N MET A 132 8.90 38.76 3.51
CA MET A 132 9.66 37.81 4.32
C MET A 132 8.77 36.68 4.82
N ARG A 133 7.58 37.02 5.33
CA ARG A 133 6.58 36.02 5.71
C ARG A 133 6.14 35.18 4.53
N ARG A 134 5.97 35.80 3.36
CA ARG A 134 5.62 35.08 2.13
C ARG A 134 6.74 34.13 1.69
N TYR A 135 7.99 34.56 1.80
CA TYR A 135 9.15 33.72 1.55
C TYR A 135 9.17 32.49 2.47
N GLU A 136 9.01 32.68 3.78
CA GLU A 136 8.99 31.60 4.77
C GLU A 136 7.83 30.63 4.51
N LEU A 137 6.64 31.18 4.24
CA LEU A 137 5.45 30.41 3.92
C LEU A 137 5.66 29.58 2.65
N LEU A 138 6.25 30.16 1.60
CA LEU A 138 6.56 29.46 0.36
C LEU A 138 7.58 28.36 0.60
N ALA A 139 8.67 28.64 1.32
CA ALA A 139 9.69 27.66 1.65
C ALA A 139 9.11 26.47 2.42
N TYR A 140 8.28 26.74 3.44
CA TYR A 140 7.58 25.70 4.20
C TYR A 140 6.70 24.83 3.30
N LYS A 141 5.88 25.45 2.45
CA LYS A 141 5.00 24.71 1.52
C LYS A 141 5.79 23.87 0.52
N LEU A 142 6.89 24.42 -0.04
CA LEU A 142 7.76 23.67 -0.95
C LEU A 142 8.37 22.44 -0.28
N VAL A 143 8.92 22.59 0.93
CA VAL A 143 9.50 21.47 1.68
C VAL A 143 8.45 20.41 1.99
N SER A 144 7.23 20.83 2.35
CA SER A 144 6.11 19.90 2.57
C SER A 144 5.75 19.12 1.30
N GLU A 145 5.70 19.78 0.14
CA GLU A 145 5.46 19.12 -1.15
C GLU A 145 6.55 18.12 -1.52
N ILE A 146 7.83 18.46 -1.29
CA ILE A 146 8.95 17.54 -1.48
C ILE A 146 8.79 16.28 -0.60
N GLN A 147 8.38 16.44 0.66
CA GLN A 147 8.12 15.32 1.56
C GLN A 147 6.97 14.42 1.07
N ILE A 148 5.89 15.02 0.57
CA ILE A 148 4.76 14.28 -0.01
C ILE A 148 5.24 13.46 -1.22
N LEU A 149 6.05 14.05 -2.10
CA LEU A 149 6.63 13.35 -3.25
C LEU A 149 7.51 12.18 -2.82
N ASN A 150 8.35 12.36 -1.79
CA ASN A 150 9.19 11.28 -1.25
C ASN A 150 8.36 10.10 -0.72
N VAL A 151 7.31 10.38 0.07
CA VAL A 151 6.41 9.33 0.57
C VAL A 151 5.71 8.60 -0.58
N LYS A 152 5.28 9.34 -1.61
CA LYS A 152 4.66 8.75 -2.80
C LYS A 152 5.62 7.84 -3.55
N GLU A 153 6.88 8.24 -3.71
CA GLU A 153 7.93 7.43 -4.34
C GLU A 153 8.20 6.14 -3.57
N GLU A 154 8.32 6.22 -2.24
CA GLU A 154 8.47 5.03 -1.38
C GLU A 154 7.29 4.06 -1.49
N LEU A 155 6.06 4.59 -1.50
CA LEU A 155 4.86 3.77 -1.68
C LEU A 155 4.84 3.10 -3.05
N GLN A 156 5.18 3.83 -4.12
CA GLN A 156 5.28 3.26 -5.46
C GLN A 156 6.33 2.14 -5.52
N LYS A 157 7.48 2.32 -4.88
CA LYS A 157 8.53 1.29 -4.79
C LYS A 157 8.03 0.04 -4.07
N LYS A 158 7.39 0.18 -2.91
CA LYS A 158 6.81 -0.94 -2.15
C LYS A 158 5.74 -1.68 -2.94
N VAL A 159 4.90 -0.96 -3.68
CA VAL A 159 3.89 -1.57 -4.56
C VAL A 159 4.56 -2.33 -5.70
N LYS A 160 5.58 -1.75 -6.33
CA LYS A 160 6.33 -2.39 -7.41
C LYS A 160 7.02 -3.68 -6.94
N GLU A 161 7.67 -3.66 -5.79
CA GLU A 161 8.31 -4.84 -5.18
C GLU A 161 7.30 -5.98 -4.92
N ARG A 162 6.08 -5.65 -4.45
CA ARG A 162 5.00 -6.63 -4.27
C ARG A 162 4.52 -7.22 -5.59
N VAL A 163 4.36 -6.38 -6.62
CA VAL A 163 3.95 -6.83 -7.96
C VAL A 163 5.02 -7.72 -8.58
N ASP A 164 6.29 -7.31 -8.54
CA ASP A 164 7.42 -8.07 -9.07
C ASP A 164 7.56 -9.43 -8.37
N LYS A 165 7.35 -9.49 -7.04
CA LYS A 165 7.33 -10.75 -6.28
C LYS A 165 6.17 -11.66 -6.73
N ASN A 166 4.95 -11.13 -6.82
CA ASN A 166 3.79 -11.90 -7.26
C ASN A 166 3.94 -12.40 -8.70
N GLN A 167 4.50 -11.57 -9.59
CA GLN A 167 4.76 -11.94 -10.98
C GLN A 167 5.82 -13.05 -11.07
N ARG A 168 6.89 -12.96 -10.27
CA ARG A 168 7.91 -14.03 -10.18
C ARG A 168 7.30 -15.34 -9.66
N GLU A 169 6.49 -15.28 -8.60
CA GLU A 169 5.81 -16.47 -8.08
C GLU A 169 4.84 -17.08 -9.09
N TYR A 170 4.12 -16.25 -9.86
CA TYR A 170 3.25 -16.71 -10.94
C TYR A 170 4.03 -17.44 -12.04
N ILE A 171 5.12 -16.85 -12.53
CA ILE A 171 5.98 -17.46 -13.57
C ILE A 171 6.54 -18.79 -13.08
N LEU A 172 7.08 -18.83 -11.85
CA LEU A 172 7.63 -20.06 -11.28
C LEU A 172 6.59 -21.19 -11.14
N ARG A 173 5.33 -20.84 -10.83
CA ARG A 173 4.24 -21.84 -10.80
C ARG A 173 3.93 -22.39 -12.18
N GLU A 174 3.91 -21.53 -13.19
CA GLU A 174 3.65 -21.95 -14.57
C GLU A 174 4.79 -22.80 -15.11
N GLU A 175 6.05 -22.44 -14.82
CA GLU A 175 7.23 -23.25 -15.15
C GLU A 175 7.20 -24.62 -14.45
N MET A 176 6.85 -24.66 -13.16
CA MET A 176 6.70 -25.93 -12.42
C MET A 176 5.60 -26.81 -13.00
N LYS A 177 4.51 -26.21 -13.48
CA LYS A 177 3.43 -26.95 -14.14
C LYS A 177 3.91 -27.53 -15.48
N LEU A 178 4.59 -26.72 -16.29
CA LEU A 178 5.16 -27.16 -17.57
C LEU A 178 6.21 -28.26 -17.39
N ILE A 179 7.09 -28.13 -16.39
CA ILE A 179 8.09 -29.15 -16.06
C ILE A 179 7.43 -30.48 -15.69
N ARG A 180 6.33 -30.46 -14.93
CA ARG A 180 5.55 -31.68 -14.60
C ARG A 180 4.92 -32.31 -15.84
N GLU A 181 4.40 -31.50 -16.75
CA GLU A 181 3.85 -31.95 -18.04
C GLU A 181 4.95 -32.59 -18.92
N GLU A 182 6.13 -31.95 -19.04
CA GLU A 182 7.27 -32.42 -19.85
C GLU A 182 7.99 -33.65 -19.27
N LEU A 183 8.01 -33.80 -17.93
CA LEU A 183 8.55 -34.99 -17.26
C LEU A 183 7.69 -36.25 -17.47
N GLY A 184 6.51 -36.12 -18.11
CA GLY A 184 5.60 -37.25 -18.33
C GLY A 184 4.92 -37.74 -17.05
N ASP A 185 4.87 -36.89 -16.02
CA ASP A 185 4.25 -37.16 -14.71
C ASP A 185 2.71 -37.11 -14.76
N ASP A 186 2.13 -37.00 -15.95
CA ASP A 186 0.70 -37.08 -16.24
C ASP A 186 0.16 -38.53 -16.14
N ASN A 187 1.06 -39.52 -15.98
CA ASN A 187 0.73 -40.94 -15.81
C ASN A 187 0.76 -41.43 -14.36
N THR A 188 1.13 -40.57 -13.42
CA THR A 188 1.10 -40.87 -11.99
C THR A 188 -0.23 -40.33 -11.49
N LEU A 189 -1.18 -41.24 -11.19
CA LEU A 189 -2.43 -40.87 -10.51
C LEU A 189 -2.09 -39.87 -9.41
N SER A 190 -2.80 -38.74 -9.37
CA SER A 190 -2.60 -37.80 -8.26
C SER A 190 -2.72 -38.58 -6.95
N ASP A 191 -1.88 -38.32 -5.94
CA ASP A 191 -2.03 -38.95 -4.60
C ASP A 191 -3.50 -38.96 -4.13
N ALA A 192 -4.28 -37.93 -4.49
CA ALA A 192 -5.72 -37.86 -4.22
C ALA A 192 -6.57 -38.92 -4.95
N GLU A 193 -6.22 -39.27 -6.18
CA GLU A 193 -6.90 -40.28 -7.00
C GLU A 193 -6.51 -41.70 -6.58
N GLU A 194 -5.26 -41.93 -6.17
CA GLU A 194 -4.85 -43.19 -5.53
C GLU A 194 -5.61 -43.41 -4.22
N PHE A 195 -5.64 -42.41 -3.33
CA PHE A 195 -6.43 -42.48 -2.09
C PHE A 195 -7.92 -42.69 -2.34
N GLN A 196 -8.47 -42.13 -3.43
CA GLN A 196 -9.87 -42.34 -3.79
C GLN A 196 -10.13 -43.79 -4.21
N GLN A 197 -9.24 -44.39 -5.01
CA GLN A 197 -9.36 -45.80 -5.41
C GLN A 197 -9.24 -46.74 -4.20
N GLU A 198 -8.30 -46.48 -3.29
CA GLU A 198 -8.14 -47.27 -2.07
C GLU A 198 -9.35 -47.15 -1.15
N ALA A 199 -9.90 -45.95 -0.97
CA ALA A 199 -11.11 -45.73 -0.17
C ALA A 199 -12.35 -46.44 -0.75
N ASP A 200 -12.45 -46.49 -2.08
CA ASP A 200 -13.54 -47.19 -2.77
C ASP A 200 -13.40 -48.72 -2.64
N ALA A 201 -12.18 -49.25 -2.74
CA ALA A 201 -11.87 -50.67 -2.55
C ALA A 201 -11.98 -51.15 -1.09
N LEU A 202 -11.81 -50.24 -0.12
CA LEU A 202 -11.84 -50.55 1.31
C LEU A 202 -13.19 -51.15 1.75
N LYS A 203 -13.18 -52.21 2.55
CA LYS A 203 -14.39 -52.79 3.15
C LYS A 203 -14.70 -52.13 4.49
N ALA A 204 -15.08 -50.85 4.45
CA ALA A 204 -15.42 -50.05 5.63
C ALA A 204 -16.90 -49.64 5.68
N PRO A 205 -17.43 -49.26 6.86
CA PRO A 205 -18.76 -48.67 6.99
C PRO A 205 -18.94 -47.42 6.12
N LYS A 206 -20.17 -47.16 5.65
CA LYS A 206 -20.47 -46.02 4.76
C LYS A 206 -20.03 -44.67 5.32
N GLU A 207 -20.18 -44.47 6.63
CA GLU A 207 -19.76 -43.23 7.31
C GLU A 207 -18.25 -42.97 7.20
N VAL A 208 -17.43 -44.03 7.22
CA VAL A 208 -15.98 -43.94 7.10
C VAL A 208 -15.59 -43.56 5.68
N LYS A 209 -16.20 -44.20 4.67
CA LYS A 209 -15.98 -43.87 3.26
C LYS A 209 -16.37 -42.43 2.92
N GLU A 210 -17.49 -41.94 3.46
CA GLU A 210 -17.93 -40.56 3.23
C GLU A 210 -16.97 -39.54 3.86
N LYS A 211 -16.44 -39.83 5.06
CA LYS A 211 -15.42 -38.97 5.69
C LYS A 211 -14.10 -38.99 4.93
N LEU A 212 -13.62 -40.16 4.52
CA LEU A 212 -12.43 -40.30 3.67
C LEU A 212 -12.59 -39.50 2.38
N GLY A 213 -13.71 -39.63 1.67
CA GLY A 213 -13.97 -38.86 0.44
C GLY A 213 -13.98 -37.33 0.65
N LYS A 214 -14.48 -36.85 1.81
CA LYS A 214 -14.43 -35.42 2.14
C LYS A 214 -12.99 -34.93 2.37
N GLU A 215 -12.18 -35.69 3.11
CA GLU A 215 -10.78 -35.34 3.37
C GLU A 215 -9.90 -35.48 2.12
N ILE A 216 -10.15 -36.46 1.25
CA ILE A 216 -9.47 -36.60 -0.06
C ILE A 216 -9.80 -35.39 -0.96
N LYS A 217 -11.07 -34.96 -0.99
CA LYS A 217 -11.46 -33.74 -1.72
C LYS A 217 -10.80 -32.48 -1.14
N ARG A 218 -10.63 -32.44 0.19
CA ARG A 218 -9.92 -31.35 0.88
C ARG A 218 -8.43 -31.36 0.53
N PHE A 219 -7.80 -32.52 0.56
CA PHE A 219 -6.42 -32.75 0.16
C PHE A 219 -6.16 -32.24 -1.27
N LYS A 220 -7.06 -32.57 -2.22
CA LYS A 220 -6.99 -32.07 -3.61
C LYS A 220 -7.03 -30.55 -3.72
N ASN A 221 -7.79 -29.87 -2.86
CA ASN A 221 -7.95 -28.41 -2.88
C ASN A 221 -6.90 -27.65 -2.06
N SER A 222 -6.26 -28.31 -1.08
CA SER A 222 -5.33 -27.70 -0.13
C SER A 222 -3.87 -27.68 -0.59
N MET A 223 -3.57 -27.99 -1.87
CA MET A 223 -2.21 -28.01 -2.45
C MET A 223 -1.41 -26.70 -2.31
N ASN A 224 -2.01 -25.61 -1.81
CA ASN A 224 -1.37 -24.31 -1.60
C ASN A 224 -0.84 -24.07 -0.16
N SER A 225 -1.04 -25.00 0.79
CA SER A 225 -0.59 -24.86 2.19
C SER A 225 0.18 -26.09 2.69
N PRO A 226 1.52 -26.06 2.72
CA PRO A 226 2.34 -27.24 3.01
C PRO A 226 2.07 -27.86 4.39
N ALA A 227 1.73 -27.05 5.40
CA ALA A 227 1.47 -27.52 6.75
C ALA A 227 0.14 -28.29 6.88
N GLU A 228 -0.88 -27.94 6.10
CA GLU A 228 -2.18 -28.61 6.12
C GLU A 228 -2.17 -29.91 5.32
N VAL A 229 -1.43 -29.93 4.21
CA VAL A 229 -1.33 -31.10 3.32
C VAL A 229 -0.75 -32.31 4.05
N GLY A 230 0.30 -32.12 4.86
CA GLY A 230 0.92 -33.21 5.63
C GLY A 230 -0.04 -33.85 6.64
N VAL A 231 -0.81 -33.04 7.37
CA VAL A 231 -1.75 -33.53 8.38
C VAL A 231 -2.91 -34.31 7.74
N ILE A 232 -3.46 -33.79 6.64
CA ILE A 232 -4.56 -34.44 5.92
C ILE A 232 -4.10 -35.77 5.32
N ARG A 233 -2.89 -35.81 4.73
CA ARG A 233 -2.30 -37.04 4.18
C ARG A 233 -2.16 -38.13 5.23
N THR A 234 -1.51 -37.82 6.35
CA THR A 234 -1.31 -38.79 7.44
C THR A 234 -2.65 -39.31 7.98
N TYR A 235 -3.66 -38.45 8.07
CA TYR A 235 -5.00 -38.87 8.46
C TYR A 235 -5.63 -39.87 7.48
N ILE A 236 -5.54 -39.59 6.17
CA ILE A 236 -6.07 -40.47 5.12
C ILE A 236 -5.35 -41.82 5.15
N GLU A 237 -4.02 -41.84 5.18
CA GLU A 237 -3.19 -43.05 5.25
C GLU A 237 -3.55 -43.90 6.48
N THR A 238 -3.62 -43.29 7.66
CA THR A 238 -3.98 -43.99 8.91
C THR A 238 -5.36 -44.66 8.81
N MET A 239 -6.33 -43.97 8.20
CA MET A 239 -7.71 -44.47 8.06
C MET A 239 -7.83 -45.58 7.02
N LEU A 240 -6.97 -45.60 5.99
CA LEU A 240 -6.89 -46.66 4.98
C LEU A 240 -6.21 -47.92 5.53
N GLU A 241 -5.21 -47.77 6.39
CA GLU A 241 -4.50 -48.89 7.05
C GLU A 241 -5.32 -49.60 8.14
N MET A 242 -6.39 -48.96 8.63
CA MET A 242 -7.20 -49.53 9.70
C MET A 242 -7.94 -50.80 9.25
N PRO A 243 -7.90 -51.89 10.06
CA PRO A 243 -8.52 -53.16 9.71
C PRO A 243 -10.03 -53.14 10.02
N TRP A 244 -10.81 -52.39 9.23
CA TRP A 244 -12.25 -52.21 9.40
C TRP A 244 -13.08 -53.49 9.32
N ASP A 245 -12.52 -54.53 8.69
CA ASP A 245 -13.15 -55.83 8.44
C ASP A 245 -12.74 -56.92 9.45
N LYS A 246 -11.77 -56.65 10.33
CA LYS A 246 -11.30 -57.61 11.33
C LYS A 246 -11.87 -57.28 12.70
N VAL A 247 -12.84 -58.09 13.13
CA VAL A 247 -13.35 -58.07 14.50
C VAL A 247 -12.70 -59.21 15.28
N CYS A 248 -12.04 -58.90 16.39
CA CYS A 248 -11.54 -59.94 17.30
C CYS A 248 -12.69 -60.53 18.11
N ARG A 249 -12.71 -61.86 18.32
CA ARG A 249 -13.69 -62.49 19.21
C ARG A 249 -13.35 -62.11 20.64
N ASP A 250 -14.25 -61.35 21.25
CA ASP A 250 -14.11 -60.85 22.61
C ASP A 250 -14.06 -62.01 23.62
N HIS A 251 -12.92 -62.20 24.28
CA HIS A 251 -12.70 -63.29 25.25
C HIS A 251 -12.96 -62.77 26.66
N LYS A 252 -14.17 -63.02 27.19
CA LYS A 252 -14.61 -62.50 28.51
C LYS A 252 -14.15 -63.33 29.71
N ASP A 253 -13.19 -64.23 29.53
CA ASP A 253 -12.68 -65.07 30.61
C ASP A 253 -11.56 -64.37 31.39
N ILE A 254 -11.96 -63.74 32.49
CA ILE A 254 -11.06 -63.01 33.39
C ILE A 254 -10.01 -63.94 34.03
N ALA A 255 -10.34 -65.22 34.25
CA ALA A 255 -9.38 -66.17 34.83
C ALA A 255 -8.27 -66.50 33.83
N TYR A 256 -8.62 -66.66 32.55
CA TYR A 256 -7.67 -66.83 31.46
C TYR A 256 -6.82 -65.57 31.25
N ALA A 257 -7.43 -64.38 31.26
CA ALA A 257 -6.72 -63.11 31.11
C ALA A 257 -5.70 -62.87 32.23
N LYS A 258 -6.03 -63.25 33.47
CA LYS A 258 -5.10 -63.17 34.60
C LYS A 258 -3.88 -64.07 34.39
N LYS A 259 -4.11 -65.31 33.94
CA LYS A 259 -3.04 -66.30 33.75
C LYS A 259 -2.04 -65.86 32.68
N VAL A 260 -2.52 -65.36 31.54
CA VAL A 260 -1.68 -64.82 30.46
C VAL A 260 -0.91 -63.58 30.91
N LEU A 261 -1.56 -62.68 31.67
CA LEU A 261 -0.90 -61.50 32.23
C LEU A 261 0.20 -61.88 33.25
N ASP A 262 -0.03 -62.94 34.01
CA ASP A 262 0.94 -63.50 34.97
C ASP A 262 2.12 -64.19 34.29
N GLU A 263 1.88 -64.91 33.19
CA GLU A 263 2.92 -65.58 32.40
C GLU A 263 3.78 -64.62 31.56
N ASP A 264 3.17 -63.66 30.86
CA ASP A 264 3.89 -62.81 29.90
C ASP A 264 4.64 -61.62 30.52
N HIS A 265 4.32 -61.23 31.76
CA HIS A 265 4.83 -60.00 32.37
C HIS A 265 5.33 -60.20 33.81
N TYR A 266 6.57 -60.64 33.98
CA TYR A 266 7.14 -60.88 35.31
C TYR A 266 7.42 -59.58 36.09
N GLY A 267 7.05 -59.52 37.39
CA GLY A 267 7.43 -58.43 38.31
C GLY A 267 6.53 -57.18 38.38
N LEU A 268 5.37 -57.16 37.74
CA LEU A 268 4.45 -56.01 37.70
C LEU A 268 3.17 -56.16 38.55
N GLU A 269 3.26 -56.72 39.76
CA GLU A 269 2.10 -57.09 40.60
C GLU A 269 1.11 -55.93 40.84
N LYS A 270 1.59 -54.73 41.19
CA LYS A 270 0.73 -53.56 41.48
C LYS A 270 -0.05 -53.05 40.26
N VAL A 271 0.54 -53.11 39.06
CA VAL A 271 -0.11 -52.66 37.81
C VAL A 271 -1.16 -53.69 37.37
N LYS A 272 -0.84 -54.98 37.53
CA LYS A 272 -1.74 -56.08 37.23
C LYS A 272 -2.98 -56.08 38.11
N GLU A 273 -2.85 -55.83 39.41
CA GLU A 273 -3.99 -55.67 40.31
C GLU A 273 -4.91 -54.53 39.88
N ARG A 274 -4.35 -53.41 39.39
CA ARG A 274 -5.16 -52.26 38.93
C ARG A 274 -5.91 -52.55 37.64
N CYS A 275 -5.26 -53.19 36.65
CA CYS A 275 -5.92 -53.64 35.42
C CYS A 275 -7.02 -54.65 35.74
N TRP A 276 -6.79 -55.58 36.67
CA TRP A 276 -7.79 -56.54 37.09
C TRP A 276 -8.98 -55.86 37.78
N ASN A 277 -8.74 -54.94 38.72
CA ASN A 277 -9.81 -54.19 39.39
C ASN A 277 -10.68 -53.42 38.37
N PHE A 278 -10.06 -52.83 37.34
CA PHE A 278 -10.78 -52.14 36.27
C PHE A 278 -11.64 -53.10 35.42
N TRP A 279 -11.11 -54.25 35.02
CA TRP A 279 -11.88 -55.26 34.29
C TRP A 279 -13.01 -55.88 35.13
N ARG A 280 -12.85 -55.89 36.46
CA ARG A 280 -13.87 -56.37 37.39
C ARG A 280 -14.94 -55.33 37.69
N SER A 281 -14.62 -54.03 37.65
CA SER A 281 -15.57 -52.93 37.86
C SER A 281 -16.32 -52.50 36.60
N GLY A 282 -15.83 -52.86 35.41
CA GLY A 282 -16.47 -52.58 34.11
C GLY A 282 -17.60 -53.54 33.73
N ARG A 283 -18.22 -54.22 34.71
CA ARG A 283 -19.41 -55.06 34.56
C ARG A 283 -20.60 -54.42 35.25
#